data_AF-A0A2D8PQ13-F1
#
_entry.id   AF-A0A2D8PQ13-F1
#
_cell.length_a   1.000
_cell.length_b   1.000
_cell.length_c   1.000
_cell.angle_alpha   90.00
_cell.angle_beta   90.00
_cell.angle_gamma   90.00
#
_symmetry.space_group_name_H-M   'P 1'
#
loop_
_entity.id
_entity.type
_entity.pdbx_description
1 polymer ?
#
loop_
_entity_poly.entity_id
_entity_poly.type
_entity_poly.pdbx_seq_one_letter_code
_entity_poly.pdbx_strand_id
1 'polypeptide(L)'
;MPIILFLKMLMSMAVHSSTGTKLFAALAVSTACLWLVGTVGSDLLSRNDVSIHRSATAKSERGHWTLAHWITAKVKPPLTAKKILLWMDMARRGTDRTFGQVSRFISANPT
;
A
#
# COMPACT_ATOMS: atom_id res chain seq x y z
N MET A 1 10.14 -40.74 11.85
CA MET A 1 10.22 -41.71 10.74
C MET A 1 9.12 -41.64 9.65
N PRO A 2 8.03 -40.84 9.70
CA PRO A 2 7.07 -40.79 8.57
C PRO A 2 7.51 -39.86 7.41
N ILE A 3 8.30 -38.82 7.71
CA ILE A 3 8.69 -37.78 6.74
C ILE A 3 9.64 -38.30 5.65
N ILE A 4 10.57 -39.20 6.00
CA ILE A 4 11.56 -39.73 5.04
C ILE A 4 10.89 -40.68 4.04
N LEU A 5 9.89 -41.45 4.49
CA LEU A 5 9.06 -42.30 3.63
C LEU A 5 8.18 -41.45 2.69
N PHE A 6 7.63 -40.35 3.20
CA PHE A 6 6.84 -39.41 2.40
C PHE A 6 7.69 -38.75 1.31
N LEU A 7 8.92 -38.33 1.63
CA LEU A 7 9.86 -37.76 0.65
C LEU A 7 10.25 -38.77 -0.44
N LYS A 8 10.50 -40.02 -0.05
CA LYS A 8 10.90 -41.09 -0.97
C LYS A 8 9.75 -41.50 -1.89
N MET A 9 8.52 -41.48 -1.40
CA MET A 9 7.30 -41.67 -2.19
C MET A 9 7.11 -40.52 -3.20
N LEU A 10 7.38 -39.27 -2.78
CA LEU A 10 7.26 -38.08 -3.62
C LEU A 10 8.30 -38.09 -4.77
N MET A 11 9.54 -38.48 -4.49
CA MET A 11 10.57 -38.65 -5.53
C MET A 11 10.28 -39.82 -6.48
N SER A 12 9.71 -40.92 -5.98
CA SER A 12 9.39 -42.09 -6.81
C SER A 12 8.26 -41.81 -7.81
N MET A 13 7.36 -40.87 -7.54
CA MET A 13 6.31 -40.45 -8.48
C MET A 13 6.80 -39.42 -9.51
N ALA A 14 7.85 -38.66 -9.21
CA ALA A 14 8.42 -37.66 -10.13
C ALA A 14 9.22 -38.27 -11.30
N VAL A 15 9.64 -39.54 -11.19
CA VAL A 15 10.49 -40.23 -12.18
C VAL A 15 9.70 -40.95 -13.29
N HIS A 16 8.36 -41.08 -13.18
CA HIS A 16 7.59 -41.94 -14.09
C HIS A 16 6.42 -41.29 -14.85
N SER A 17 6.30 -39.96 -14.90
CA SER A 17 5.25 -39.33 -15.73
C SER A 17 5.65 -37.92 -16.16
N SER A 18 5.98 -37.76 -17.45
CA SER A 18 6.30 -36.47 -18.09
C SER A 18 5.09 -35.51 -18.18
N THR A 19 3.93 -35.90 -17.63
CA THR A 19 2.69 -35.12 -17.64
C THR A 19 2.43 -34.42 -16.31
N GLY A 20 3.05 -34.87 -15.21
CA GLY A 20 2.82 -34.33 -13.86
C GLY A 20 3.49 -32.97 -13.60
N THR A 21 4.60 -32.69 -14.26
CA THR A 21 5.43 -31.49 -14.00
C THR A 21 4.72 -30.18 -14.33
N LYS A 22 3.77 -30.19 -15.26
CA LYS A 22 3.01 -28.98 -15.67
C LYS A 22 1.90 -28.61 -14.68
N LEU A 23 1.31 -29.60 -14.00
CA LEU A 23 0.24 -29.37 -13.03
C LEU A 23 0.77 -28.82 -11.70
N PHE A 24 1.96 -29.23 -11.27
CA PHE A 24 2.59 -28.72 -10.05
C PHE A 24 3.09 -27.27 -10.20
N ALA A 25 3.59 -26.88 -11.38
CA ALA A 25 3.99 -25.50 -11.64
C ALA A 25 2.81 -24.53 -11.56
N ALA A 26 1.64 -24.93 -12.08
CA ALA A 26 0.42 -24.11 -12.01
C ALA A 26 -0.11 -23.94 -10.56
N LEU A 27 0.03 -24.97 -9.72
CA LEU A 27 -0.40 -24.90 -8.32
C LEU A 27 0.50 -23.99 -7.48
N ALA A 28 1.82 -24.03 -7.71
CA ALA A 28 2.79 -23.20 -6.98
C ALA A 28 2.63 -21.70 -7.26
N VAL A 29 2.22 -21.32 -8.48
CA VAL A 29 1.97 -19.92 -8.85
C VAL A 29 0.70 -19.39 -8.15
N SER A 30 -0.33 -20.21 -7.98
CA SER A 30 -1.56 -19.80 -7.27
C SER A 30 -1.37 -19.62 -5.77
N THR A 31 -0.54 -20.42 -5.12
CA THR A 31 -0.31 -20.31 -3.66
C THR A 31 0.49 -19.05 -3.29
N ALA A 32 1.31 -18.51 -4.19
CA ALA A 32 2.07 -17.28 -3.94
C ALA A 32 1.20 -16.01 -3.94
N CYS A 33 0.10 -15.97 -4.72
CA CYS A 33 -0.78 -14.79 -4.78
C CYS A 33 -1.63 -14.60 -3.51
N LEU A 34 -1.87 -15.64 -2.72
CA LEU A 34 -2.71 -15.58 -1.53
C LEU A 34 -2.02 -14.90 -0.32
N TRP A 35 -0.69 -14.78 -0.33
CA TRP A 35 0.05 -14.16 0.78
C TRP A 35 0.28 -12.65 0.62
N LEU A 36 -0.20 -12.04 -0.46
CA LEU A 36 -0.06 -10.60 -0.74
C LEU A 36 -1.31 -9.77 -0.45
N VAL A 37 -2.36 -10.36 0.15
CA VAL A 37 -3.51 -9.58 0.63
C VAL A 37 -3.11 -8.90 1.93
N GLY A 38 -2.52 -7.71 1.82
CA GLY A 38 -2.38 -6.79 2.94
C GLY A 38 -3.76 -6.47 3.51
N THR A 39 -3.91 -6.57 4.83
CA THR A 39 -5.11 -6.10 5.51
C THR A 39 -5.15 -4.58 5.43
N VAL A 40 -5.90 -4.04 4.47
CA VAL A 40 -6.18 -2.60 4.40
C VAL A 40 -7.07 -2.25 5.58
N GLY A 41 -6.49 -1.64 6.61
CA GLY A 41 -7.23 -1.11 7.74
C GLY A 41 -8.06 0.08 7.29
N SER A 42 -9.34 -0.15 6.97
CA SER A 42 -10.32 0.91 6.71
C SER A 42 -10.72 1.59 8.03
N ASP A 43 -9.79 2.31 8.65
CA ASP A 43 -10.12 3.16 9.79
C ASP A 43 -11.02 4.30 9.27
N LEU A 44 -12.30 4.27 9.68
CA LEU A 44 -13.32 5.21 9.23
C LEU A 44 -12.93 6.63 9.65
N LEU A 45 -12.89 7.54 8.67
CA LEU A 45 -12.47 8.92 8.90
C LEU A 45 -13.35 9.60 9.96
N SER A 46 -12.73 10.08 11.04
CA SER A 46 -13.42 10.79 12.12
C SER A 46 -14.10 12.07 11.61
N ARG A 47 -15.22 12.46 12.23
CA ARG A 47 -15.89 13.76 11.94
C ARG A 47 -14.94 14.96 12.12
N ASN A 48 -14.02 14.85 13.09
CA ASN A 48 -13.00 15.86 13.32
C ASN A 48 -12.02 15.95 12.15
N ASP A 49 -11.57 14.79 11.65
CA ASP A 49 -10.66 14.71 10.51
C ASP A 49 -11.30 15.31 9.25
N VAL A 50 -12.58 15.03 8.99
CA VAL A 50 -13.35 15.61 7.87
C VAL A 50 -13.37 17.14 7.93
N SER A 51 -13.60 17.71 9.12
CA SER A 51 -13.66 19.18 9.30
C SER A 51 -12.30 19.84 9.04
N ILE A 52 -11.24 19.24 9.56
CA ILE A 52 -9.87 19.71 9.33
C ILE A 52 -9.52 19.58 7.85
N HIS A 53 -9.89 18.47 7.22
CA HIS A 53 -9.68 18.26 5.79
C HIS A 53 -10.32 19.36 4.96
N ARG A 54 -11.61 19.62 5.18
CA ARG A 54 -12.33 20.72 4.51
C ARG A 54 -11.63 22.06 4.70
N SER A 55 -11.21 22.36 5.93
CA SER A 55 -10.56 23.62 6.26
C SER A 55 -9.21 23.77 5.55
N ALA A 56 -8.40 22.70 5.53
CA ALA A 56 -7.10 22.69 4.86
C ALA A 56 -7.26 22.79 3.34
N THR A 57 -8.18 22.03 2.75
CA THR A 57 -8.49 22.08 1.32
C THR A 57 -8.93 23.47 0.90
N ALA A 58 -9.85 24.10 1.63
CA ALA A 58 -10.29 25.47 1.34
C ALA A 58 -9.16 26.51 1.40
N LYS A 59 -8.14 26.30 2.24
CA LYS A 59 -6.93 27.15 2.26
C LYS A 59 -6.01 26.85 1.07
N SER A 60 -5.84 25.59 0.69
CA SER A 60 -5.03 25.20 -0.46
C SER A 60 -5.58 25.71 -1.79
N GLU A 61 -6.90 25.70 -1.97
CA GLU A 61 -7.57 26.21 -3.18
C GLU A 61 -7.35 27.72 -3.38
N ARG A 62 -7.15 28.45 -2.28
CA ARG A 62 -6.79 29.87 -2.28
C ARG A 62 -5.29 30.13 -2.40
N GLY A 63 -4.48 29.09 -2.62
CA GLY A 63 -3.02 29.18 -2.70
C GLY A 63 -2.31 29.29 -1.35
N HIS A 64 -3.01 29.22 -0.22
CA HIS A 64 -2.42 29.31 1.12
C HIS A 64 -1.89 27.96 1.62
N TRP A 65 -0.97 27.35 0.87
CA TRP A 65 -0.43 26.02 1.13
C TRP A 65 0.25 25.90 2.50
N THR A 66 1.02 26.91 2.93
CA THR A 66 1.66 26.94 4.25
C THR A 66 0.64 26.84 5.38
N LEU A 67 -0.48 27.57 5.26
CA LEU A 67 -1.55 27.54 6.26
C LEU A 67 -2.31 26.22 6.24
N ALA A 68 -2.56 25.65 5.06
CA ALA A 68 -3.19 24.34 4.93
C ALA A 68 -2.34 23.24 5.62
N HIS A 69 -1.02 23.26 5.40
CA HIS A 69 -0.08 22.34 6.06
C HIS A 69 -0.04 22.56 7.58
N TRP A 70 -0.11 23.81 8.04
CA TRP A 70 -0.17 24.11 9.47
C TRP A 70 -1.45 23.61 10.14
N ILE A 71 -2.61 23.72 9.47
CA ILE A 71 -3.90 23.20 9.98
C ILE A 71 -3.82 21.68 10.16
N THR A 72 -3.31 20.97 9.16
CA THR A 72 -3.22 19.49 9.21
C THR A 72 -2.13 18.99 10.16
N ALA A 73 -1.07 19.76 10.41
CA ALA A 73 0.01 19.40 11.34
C ALA A 73 -0.43 19.27 12.80
N LYS A 74 -1.56 19.91 13.17
CA LYS A 74 -2.05 19.93 14.57
C LYS A 74 -2.92 18.72 14.94
N VAL A 75 -3.25 17.86 13.99
CA VAL A 75 -4.21 16.76 14.19
C VAL A 75 -3.49 15.50 14.66
N LYS A 76 -4.07 14.79 15.62
CA LYS A 76 -3.69 13.42 16.00
C LYS A 76 -4.94 12.53 15.97
N PRO A 77 -4.93 11.35 15.32
CA PRO A 77 -3.86 10.79 14.50
C PRO A 77 -3.67 11.58 13.19
N PRO A 78 -2.44 12.01 12.85
CA PRO A 78 -2.20 12.98 11.78
C PRO A 78 -2.39 12.45 10.36
N LEU A 79 -2.64 11.15 10.20
CA LEU A 79 -2.20 10.43 9.01
C LEU A 79 -3.04 10.79 7.79
N THR A 80 -4.37 10.66 7.84
CA THR A 80 -5.17 10.74 6.62
C THR A 80 -5.30 12.16 6.09
N ALA A 81 -5.53 13.14 6.98
CA ALA A 81 -5.63 14.55 6.60
C ALA A 81 -4.32 15.09 6.00
N LYS A 82 -3.20 14.81 6.66
CA LYS A 82 -1.87 15.26 6.23
C LYS A 82 -1.43 14.59 4.93
N LYS A 83 -1.66 13.28 4.77
CA LYS A 83 -1.27 12.54 3.56
C LYS A 83 -1.97 13.06 2.31
N ILE A 84 -3.29 13.25 2.39
CA ILE A 84 -4.07 13.74 1.25
C ILE A 84 -3.66 15.15 0.88
N LEU A 85 -3.47 16.05 1.86
CA LEU A 85 -3.01 17.41 1.56
C LEU A 85 -1.62 17.42 0.93
N LEU A 86 -0.70 16.59 1.42
CA LEU A 86 0.64 16.47 0.84
C LEU A 86 0.57 15.95 -0.60
N TRP A 87 -0.29 14.98 -0.87
CA TRP A 87 -0.55 14.49 -2.23
C TRP A 87 -1.07 15.59 -3.15
N MET A 88 -2.02 16.41 -2.69
CA MET A 88 -2.54 17.55 -3.45
C MET A 88 -1.45 18.57 -3.78
N ASP A 89 -0.57 18.89 -2.82
CA ASP A 89 0.55 19.82 -3.01
C ASP A 89 1.58 19.28 -4.02
N MET A 90 1.83 17.97 -4.03
CA MET A 90 2.69 17.30 -5.02
C MET A 90 2.04 17.19 -6.41
N ALA A 91 0.71 17.12 -6.50
CA ALA A 91 -0.01 17.05 -7.76
C ALA A 91 -0.28 18.42 -8.41
N ARG A 92 -0.07 19.52 -7.66
CA ARG A 92 -0.29 20.89 -8.16
C ARG A 92 0.70 21.25 -9.27
N ARG A 93 0.21 21.95 -10.31
CA ARG A 93 1.06 22.55 -11.35
C ARG A 93 2.01 23.60 -10.74
N GLY A 94 3.28 23.58 -11.15
CA GLY A 94 4.30 24.49 -10.62
C GLY A 94 4.63 24.20 -9.15
N THR A 95 4.64 22.93 -8.77
CA THR A 95 5.21 22.48 -7.50
C THR A 95 6.71 22.31 -7.65
N ASP A 96 7.48 22.69 -6.63
CA ASP A 96 8.94 22.53 -6.60
C ASP A 96 9.35 21.12 -6.12
N ARG A 97 8.36 20.21 -6.01
CA ARG A 97 8.59 18.85 -5.53
C ARG A 97 9.28 18.02 -6.61
N THR A 98 10.39 17.40 -6.23
CA THR A 98 11.15 16.56 -7.16
C THR A 98 10.52 15.18 -7.29
N PHE A 99 10.78 14.50 -8.41
CA PHE A 99 10.37 13.11 -8.60
C PHE A 99 10.80 12.20 -7.44
N GLY A 100 12.02 12.40 -6.91
CA GLY A 100 12.53 11.65 -5.76
C GLY A 100 11.74 11.89 -4.47
N GLN A 101 11.16 13.08 -4.27
CA GLN A 101 10.29 13.35 -3.13
C GLN A 101 8.94 12.66 -3.29
N VAL A 102 8.38 12.66 -4.50
CA VAL A 102 7.12 11.97 -4.82
C VAL A 102 7.28 10.46 -4.67
N SER A 103 8.35 9.87 -5.21
CA SER A 103 8.60 8.42 -5.13
C SER A 103 8.83 7.95 -3.69
N ARG A 104 9.56 8.74 -2.88
CA ARG A 104 9.72 8.48 -1.44
C ARG A 104 8.40 8.57 -0.70
N PHE A 105 7.55 9.54 -1.03
CA PHE A 105 6.23 9.65 -0.42
C PHE A 105 5.37 8.42 -0.70
N ILE A 106 5.31 7.96 -1.96
CA ILE A 106 4.57 6.76 -2.35
C ILE A 106 5.10 5.53 -1.62
N SER A 107 6.43 5.37 -1.60
CA SER A 107 7.08 4.21 -0.94
C SER A 107 6.86 4.19 0.58
N ALA A 108 6.78 5.36 1.21
CA ALA A 108 6.51 5.48 2.64
C ALA A 108 5.02 5.32 3.00
N ASN A 109 4.13 5.29 2.01
CA ASN A 109 2.69 5.18 2.19
C ASN A 109 2.12 4.10 1.25
N PRO A 110 2.51 2.83 1.42
CA PRO A 110 1.89 1.73 0.70
C PRO A 110 0.41 1.63 1.09
N THR A 111 -0.40 1.21 0.12
CA THR A 111 -1.85 0.96 0.27
C THR A 111 -2.14 -0.22 1.17
#